data_AF-A0A943IMS1-F1
#
_entry.id   AF-A0A943IMS1-F1
#
_cell.length_a   1.000
_cell.length_b   1.000
_cell.length_c   1.000
_cell.angle_alpha   90.00
_cell.angle_beta   90.00
_cell.angle_gamma   90.00
#
_symmetry.space_group_name_H-M   'P 1'
#
loop_
_entity.id
_entity.type
_entity.pdbx_description
1 polymer ?
#
loop_
_entity_poly.entity_id
_entity_poly.type
_entity_poly.pdbx_seq_one_letter_code
_entity_poly.pdbx_strand_id
1 'polypeptide(L)'
;MRGGVRADRPLHPPMTRRARLERLAAAILARMQAQAAARMDRHGRPQTNPYMTNVAHPAILTLYTQWKRSIDAGTYAVGDLDRIMFELSLLNDRAVAALEKEYAKELTTNDGLP
;
A
#
# COMPACT_ATOMS: atom_id res chain seq x y z
N MET A 1 -36.17 -24.57 25.84
CA MET A 1 -35.83 -24.00 24.52
C MET A 1 -34.45 -23.35 24.61
N ARG A 2 -33.46 -23.82 23.83
CA ARG A 2 -32.12 -23.20 23.74
C ARG A 2 -32.03 -22.42 22.42
N GLY A 3 -32.20 -21.10 22.48
CA GLY A 3 -31.93 -20.21 21.34
C GLY A 3 -30.44 -19.91 21.27
N GLY A 4 -29.71 -20.65 20.44
CA GLY A 4 -28.34 -20.33 20.09
C GLY A 4 -28.32 -19.12 19.15
N VAL A 5 -27.81 -17.99 19.65
CA VAL A 5 -27.53 -16.80 18.83
C VAL A 5 -26.46 -17.21 17.83
N ARG A 6 -26.84 -17.37 16.56
CA ARG A 6 -25.89 -17.45 15.45
C ARG A 6 -25.19 -16.10 15.41
N ALA A 7 -23.96 -16.05 15.93
CA ALA A 7 -23.09 -14.92 15.69
C ALA A 7 -22.97 -14.75 14.18
N ASP A 8 -23.37 -13.58 13.68
CA ASP A 8 -23.11 -13.17 12.30
C ASP A 8 -21.61 -13.32 12.07
N ARG A 9 -21.23 -14.40 11.38
CA ARG A 9 -19.87 -14.62 10.94
C ARG A 9 -19.61 -13.53 9.90
N PRO A 10 -18.63 -12.64 10.09
CA PRO A 10 -18.35 -11.61 9.09
C PRO A 10 -18.09 -12.30 7.74
N LEU A 11 -18.68 -11.74 6.68
CA LEU A 11 -18.68 -12.28 5.31
C LEU A 11 -17.27 -12.54 4.75
N HIS A 12 -16.23 -11.99 5.38
CA HIS A 12 -14.84 -12.27 5.10
C HIS A 12 -14.04 -12.38 6.40
N PRO A 13 -13.04 -13.28 6.51
CA PRO A 13 -12.11 -13.27 7.63
C PRO A 13 -11.46 -11.87 7.72
N PRO A 14 -11.17 -11.37 8.94
CA PRO A 14 -10.47 -10.10 9.09
C PRO A 14 -9.16 -10.16 8.30
N MET A 15 -8.98 -9.22 7.38
CA MET A 15 -7.79 -9.17 6.52
C MET A 15 -6.52 -9.11 7.36
N THR A 16 -5.50 -9.85 6.95
CA THR A 16 -4.18 -9.75 7.57
C THR A 16 -3.61 -8.34 7.35
N ARG A 17 -2.74 -7.88 8.27
CA ARG A 17 -2.05 -6.60 8.10
C ARG A 17 -1.34 -6.52 6.75
N ARG A 18 -0.66 -7.60 6.34
CA ARG A 18 0.01 -7.69 5.03
C ARG A 18 -0.95 -7.40 3.88
N ALA A 19 -2.11 -8.06 3.86
CA ALA A 19 -3.11 -7.89 2.81
C ALA A 19 -3.71 -6.47 2.78
N ARG A 20 -3.91 -5.85 3.95
CA ARG A 20 -4.31 -4.44 4.05
C ARG A 20 -3.27 -3.52 3.42
N LEU A 21 -1.99 -3.73 3.74
CA LEU A 21 -0.91 -2.94 3.16
C LEU A 21 -0.78 -3.13 1.65
N GLU A 22 -0.97 -4.35 1.14
CA GLU A 22 -0.94 -4.64 -0.31
C GLU A 22 -2.03 -3.88 -1.06
N ARG A 23 -3.27 -3.93 -0.56
CA ARG A 23 -4.40 -3.18 -1.14
C ARG A 23 -4.15 -1.68 -1.09
N LEU A 24 -3.66 -1.16 0.03
CA LEU A 24 -3.35 0.25 0.18
C LEU A 24 -2.19 0.68 -0.73
N ALA A 25 -1.15 -0.15 -0.87
CA ALA A 25 -0.02 0.14 -1.75
C ALA A 25 -0.46 0.24 -3.22
N ALA A 26 -1.31 -0.69 -3.66
CA ALA A 26 -1.88 -0.65 -5.01
C ALA A 26 -2.73 0.61 -5.24
N ALA A 27 -3.56 1.00 -4.26
CA ALA A 27 -4.38 2.21 -4.34
C ALA A 27 -3.52 3.49 -4.42
N ILE A 28 -2.45 3.57 -3.61
CA ILE A 28 -1.51 4.70 -3.64
C ILE A 28 -0.80 4.76 -5.00
N LEU A 29 -0.30 3.64 -5.49
CA LEU A 29 0.39 3.58 -6.79
C LEU A 29 -0.53 4.00 -7.94
N ALA A 30 -1.77 3.51 -7.97
CA ALA A 30 -2.74 3.87 -9.00
C ALA A 30 -3.03 5.38 -9.00
N ARG A 31 -3.20 5.99 -7.81
CA ARG A 31 -3.38 7.45 -7.69
C ARG A 31 -2.14 8.21 -8.17
N MET A 32 -0.93 7.75 -7.83
CA MET A 32 0.32 8.36 -8.27
C MET A 32 0.45 8.30 -9.80
N GLN A 33 0.16 7.17 -10.41
CA GLN A 33 0.17 6.99 -11.87
C GLN A 33 -0.86 7.89 -12.57
N ALA A 34 -2.10 7.96 -12.06
CA ALA A 34 -3.13 8.83 -12.60
C ALA A 34 -2.73 10.32 -12.52
N GLN A 35 -2.11 10.72 -11.42
CA GLN A 35 -1.59 12.07 -11.26
C GLN A 35 -0.39 12.37 -12.17
N ALA A 36 0.51 11.40 -12.36
CA ALA A 36 1.64 11.54 -13.27
C ALA A 36 1.15 11.72 -14.72
N ALA A 37 0.17 10.92 -15.16
CA ALA A 37 -0.48 11.07 -16.47
C ALA A 37 -1.12 12.45 -16.64
N ALA A 38 -1.96 12.87 -15.68
CA ALA A 38 -2.62 14.18 -15.74
C ALA A 38 -1.64 15.38 -15.75
N ARG A 39 -0.42 15.21 -15.19
CA ARG A 39 0.62 16.25 -15.21
C ARG A 39 1.46 16.22 -16.49
N MET A 40 1.71 15.04 -17.05
CA MET A 40 2.31 14.91 -18.39
C MET A 40 1.48 15.67 -19.42
N ASP A 41 0.15 15.52 -19.39
CA ASP A 41 -0.76 16.21 -20.30
C ASP A 41 -0.69 17.74 -20.16
N ARG A 42 -0.41 18.25 -18.95
CA ARG A 42 -0.39 19.70 -18.65
C ARG A 42 0.97 20.35 -18.86
N HIS A 43 2.07 19.64 -18.58
CA HIS A 43 3.41 20.23 -18.46
C HIS A 43 4.48 19.53 -19.30
N GLY A 44 4.18 18.39 -19.92
CA GLY A 44 5.09 17.65 -20.81
C GLY A 44 6.37 17.13 -20.15
N ARG A 45 6.42 17.05 -18.82
CA ARG A 45 7.61 16.60 -18.07
C ARG A 45 7.29 15.41 -17.17
N PRO A 46 8.06 14.31 -17.24
CA PRO A 46 7.98 13.25 -16.25
C PRO A 46 8.38 13.79 -14.88
N GLN A 47 7.50 13.68 -13.89
CA GLN A 47 7.84 13.96 -12.51
C GLN A 47 8.12 12.65 -11.79
N THR A 48 9.19 12.62 -10.99
CA THR A 48 9.50 11.50 -10.12
C THR A 48 8.38 11.30 -9.11
N ASN A 49 7.96 10.04 -8.94
CA ASN A 49 6.96 9.64 -7.97
C ASN A 49 7.38 10.08 -6.54
N PRO A 50 6.56 10.86 -5.82
CA PRO A 50 6.91 11.30 -4.47
C PRO A 50 6.77 10.13 -3.49
N TYR A 51 7.84 9.89 -2.73
CA TYR A 51 7.92 8.85 -1.70
C TYR A 51 7.92 9.48 -0.30
N MET A 52 7.34 8.79 0.69
CA MET A 52 7.30 9.28 2.07
C MET A 52 8.71 9.32 2.70
N THR A 53 9.57 8.38 2.30
CA THR A 53 10.92 8.26 2.86
C THR A 53 11.97 8.34 1.78
N ASN A 54 13.06 9.05 2.09
CA ASN A 54 14.26 9.00 1.26
C ASN A 54 15.10 7.77 1.62
N VAL A 55 15.01 6.69 0.84
CA VAL A 55 15.84 5.49 1.03
C VAL A 55 17.34 5.74 0.81
N ALA A 56 17.75 6.84 0.17
CA ALA A 56 19.17 7.17 0.13
C ALA A 56 19.73 7.59 1.51
N HIS A 57 18.87 7.87 2.49
CA HIS A 57 19.30 8.09 3.87
C HIS A 57 19.85 6.77 4.46
N PRO A 58 21.08 6.73 5.03
CA PRO A 58 21.75 5.48 5.43
C PRO A 58 20.94 4.59 6.38
N ALA A 59 20.25 5.20 7.36
CA ALA A 59 19.39 4.47 8.29
C ALA A 59 18.19 3.82 7.58
N ILE A 60 17.56 4.54 6.64
CA ILE A 60 16.40 4.04 5.89
C ILE A 60 16.85 2.95 4.91
N LEU A 61 18.00 3.10 4.26
CA LEU A 61 18.58 2.07 3.39
C LEU A 61 18.82 0.75 4.14
N THR A 62 19.27 0.83 5.38
CA THR A 62 19.49 -0.32 6.25
C THR A 62 18.17 -1.06 6.51
N LEU A 63 17.13 -0.32 6.93
CA LEU A 63 15.79 -0.86 7.17
C LEU A 63 15.19 -1.45 5.88
N TYR A 64 15.36 -0.75 4.77
CA TYR A 64 14.90 -1.18 3.45
C TYR A 64 15.54 -2.50 3.01
N THR A 65 16.85 -2.64 3.21
CA THR A 65 17.59 -3.87 2.88
C THR A 65 17.15 -5.04 3.73
N GLN A 66 16.95 -4.84 5.04
CA GLN A 66 16.45 -5.87 5.95
C GLN A 66 15.03 -6.29 5.57
N TRP A 67 14.16 -5.33 5.31
CA TRP A 67 12.80 -5.58 4.85
C TRP A 67 12.78 -6.39 3.56
N LYS A 68 13.58 -6.01 2.55
CA LYS A 68 13.66 -6.72 1.26
C LYS A 68 14.05 -8.19 1.44
N ARG A 69 14.98 -8.48 2.35
CA ARG A 69 15.36 -9.86 2.71
C ARG A 69 14.21 -10.62 3.39
N SER A 70 13.43 -9.94 4.24
CA SER A 70 12.34 -10.57 4.99
C SER A 70 11.17 -11.04 4.13
N ILE A 71 10.97 -10.43 2.96
CA ILE A 71 9.89 -10.78 2.01
C ILE A 71 10.36 -11.71 0.88
N ASP A 72 11.58 -12.25 0.99
CA ASP A 72 12.24 -13.09 -0.01
C ASP A 72 12.20 -12.53 -1.45
N ALA A 73 12.23 -11.20 -1.57
CA ALA A 73 12.17 -10.51 -2.86
C ALA A 73 13.48 -10.63 -3.67
N GLY A 74 14.43 -11.48 -3.25
CA GLY A 74 15.67 -11.78 -3.96
C GLY A 74 16.41 -10.58 -4.57
N THR A 75 16.89 -10.75 -5.81
CA THR A 75 17.60 -9.76 -6.64
C THR A 75 16.67 -8.93 -7.53
N TYR A 76 15.34 -9.05 -7.40
CA TYR A 76 14.40 -8.34 -8.27
C TYR A 76 14.62 -6.83 -8.22
N ALA A 77 14.51 -6.19 -9.38
CA ALA A 77 14.46 -4.75 -9.51
C ALA A 77 13.26 -4.25 -8.70
N VAL A 78 13.55 -3.36 -7.77
CA VAL A 78 12.56 -2.84 -6.83
C VAL A 78 11.59 -1.95 -7.60
N GLY A 79 10.31 -2.31 -7.62
CA GLY A 79 9.27 -1.47 -8.21
C GLY A 79 8.74 -0.43 -7.23
N ASP A 80 8.03 0.57 -7.77
CA ASP A 80 7.34 1.59 -6.97
C ASP A 80 6.36 0.98 -5.96
N LEU A 81 5.71 -0.13 -6.31
CA LEU A 81 4.82 -0.87 -5.41
C LEU A 81 5.57 -1.42 -4.19
N ASP A 82 6.73 -2.05 -4.40
CA ASP A 82 7.56 -2.58 -3.32
C ASP A 82 8.05 -1.46 -2.41
N ARG A 83 8.37 -0.31 -3.01
CA ARG A 83 8.78 0.86 -2.24
C ARG A 83 7.66 1.40 -1.38
N ILE A 84 6.44 1.51 -1.91
CA ILE A 84 5.27 1.91 -1.12
C ILE A 84 4.99 0.87 -0.03
N MET A 85 5.09 -0.42 -0.33
CA MET A 85 4.94 -1.50 0.64
C MET A 85 5.92 -1.40 1.80
N PHE A 86 7.19 -1.09 1.52
CA PHE A 86 8.17 -0.82 2.55
C PHE A 86 7.78 0.38 3.41
N GLU A 87 7.41 1.50 2.81
CA GLU A 87 7.05 2.72 3.53
C GLU A 87 5.85 2.52 4.43
N LEU A 88 4.82 1.84 3.93
CA LEU A 88 3.65 1.45 4.71
C LEU A 88 4.01 0.49 5.85
N SER A 89 5.00 -0.38 5.67
CA SER A 89 5.44 -1.31 6.72
C SER A 89 5.99 -0.59 7.96
N LEU A 90 6.57 0.60 7.78
CA LEU A 90 7.11 1.44 8.85
C LEU A 90 6.01 2.14 9.68
N LEU A 91 4.77 2.18 9.17
CA LEU A 91 3.67 2.87 9.82
C LEU A 91 2.98 1.99 10.88
N ASN A 92 2.57 2.61 11.98
CA ASN A 92 1.69 1.94 12.94
C ASN A 92 0.27 1.77 12.37
N ASP A 93 -0.52 0.87 12.97
CA ASP A 93 -1.86 0.54 12.47
C ASP A 93 -2.84 1.72 12.48
N ARG A 94 -2.64 2.71 13.36
CA ARG A 94 -3.47 3.93 13.39
C ARG A 94 -3.21 4.80 12.17
N ALA A 95 -1.94 4.97 11.79
CA ALA A 95 -1.56 5.70 10.59
C ALA A 95 -2.04 4.97 9.32
N VAL A 96 -1.92 3.64 9.28
CA VAL A 96 -2.46 2.82 8.17
C VAL A 96 -3.97 3.00 8.05
N ALA A 97 -4.72 2.93 9.15
CA ALA A 97 -6.18 3.11 9.13
C ALA A 97 -6.60 4.51 8.65
N ALA A 98 -5.82 5.55 8.98
CA ALA A 98 -6.06 6.90 8.47
C ALA A 98 -5.85 6.98 6.95
N LEU A 99 -4.82 6.31 6.43
CA LEU A 99 -4.57 6.22 4.99
C LEU A 99 -5.64 5.40 4.27
N GLU A 100 -6.09 4.27 4.83
CA GLU A 100 -7.20 3.50 4.24
C GLU A 100 -8.48 4.34 4.13
N LYS A 101 -8.74 5.22 5.10
CA LYS A 101 -9.85 6.17 5.04
C LYS A 101 -9.68 7.21 3.94
N GLU A 102 -8.48 7.78 3.79
CA GLU A 102 -8.17 8.76 2.74
C GLU A 102 -8.29 8.15 1.33
N TYR A 103 -7.83 6.91 1.16
CA TYR A 103 -7.83 6.19 -0.11
C TYR A 103 -9.05 5.28 -0.32
N ALA A 104 -10.11 5.48 0.46
CA ALA A 104 -11.30 4.62 0.42
C ALA A 104 -11.92 4.55 -1.00
N LYS A 105 -11.89 5.66 -1.76
CA LYS A 105 -12.42 5.71 -3.14
C LYS A 105 -11.65 4.77 -4.07
N GLU A 106 -10.33 4.82 -4.02
CA GLU A 106 -9.43 3.99 -4.81
C GLU A 106 -9.52 2.52 -4.38
N LEU A 107 -9.66 2.25 -3.08
CA LEU A 107 -9.83 0.89 -2.56
C LEU A 107 -11.14 0.24 -3.03
N THR A 108 -12.26 0.97 -2.99
CA THR A 108 -13.55 0.44 -3.51
C THR A 108 -13.58 0.24 -5.02
N THR A 109 -12.78 1.01 -5.76
CA THR A 109 -12.69 0.89 -7.23
C THR A 109 -11.84 -0.33 -7.62
N ASN A 110 -10.83 -0.66 -6.83
CA ASN A 110 -9.93 -1.80 -7.07
C ASN A 110 -10.49 -3.15 -6.57
N ASP A 111 -11.48 -3.16 -5.67
CA ASP A 111 -12.16 -4.39 -5.22
C ASP A 111 -13.06 -5.03 -6.30
N GLY A 112 -13.25 -4.34 -7.44
CA GLY A 112 -14.08 -4.78 -8.56
C GLY A 112 -13.33 -5.38 -9.74
N LEU A 113 -12.02 -5.63 -9.64
CA LEU A 113 -11.26 -6.32 -10.69
C LEU A 113 -11.34 -7.84 -10.48
N PRO A 114 -11.87 -8.61 -11.45
CA PRO A 114 -11.81 -10.07 -11.44
C PRO A 114 -10.38 -10.61 -11.57
#